data_AF-W6KMA2-F1
#
_entry.id   AF-W6KMA2-F1
#
_cell.length_a   1.000
_cell.length_b   1.000
_cell.length_c   1.000
_cell.angle_alpha   90.00
_cell.angle_beta   90.00
_cell.angle_gamma   90.00
#
_symmetry.space_group_name_H-M   'P 1'
#
loop_
_entity.id
_entity.type
_entity.pdbx_description
1 polymer ?
#
loop_
_entity_poly.entity_id
_entity_poly.type
_entity_poly.pdbx_seq_one_letter_code
_entity_poly.pdbx_strand_id
1 'polypeptide(L)'
;MVCITIDTGGLRAAYLFTRSIMGFRLSDQSPDLQAAVADPTVGLVYSPTNRVYIVPDLQPQNLPRRQSFPPTKRRVCPGHTISFCPFTGAYLPGSVDEIRDNILEEEMGLGHLFPDIVFDARIGPRSMRGEQWWLKRGIGETVNKEELEEDKTQPPFHSYDPIDHRFPGYRRCQEEPPHFCYSLGFVFDDARVMYWYLPHTREYGFRIIDPEQRVDFQPIRILPAPYCPWCGTRLPSSLRTQWEERVRNRGLDPDDLVASHPPPEGWPEELTTSAWWKNEGL
;
A
#
# COMPACT_ATOMS: atom_id res chain seq x y z
N MET A 1 5.47 -3.52 -7.97
CA MET A 1 5.11 -4.82 -8.59
C MET A 1 3.68 -5.11 -8.18
N VAL A 2 2.72 -4.64 -8.96
CA VAL A 2 1.48 -5.39 -9.13
C VAL A 2 1.88 -6.54 -10.06
N CYS A 3 1.49 -7.78 -9.78
CA CYS A 3 1.68 -8.86 -10.77
C CYS A 3 0.72 -8.61 -11.94
N ILE A 4 1.03 -7.61 -12.75
CA ILE A 4 0.35 -7.32 -14.00
C ILE A 4 1.13 -8.06 -15.06
N THR A 5 0.59 -9.21 -15.45
CA THR A 5 1.00 -9.88 -16.68
C THR A 5 0.39 -9.07 -17.83
N ILE A 6 1.18 -8.23 -18.48
CA ILE A 6 0.77 -7.52 -19.70
C ILE A 6 1.17 -8.41 -20.88
N ASP A 7 0.18 -8.92 -21.61
CA ASP A 7 0.40 -9.70 -22.83
C ASP A 7 0.48 -8.77 -24.06
N THR A 8 1.56 -8.90 -24.83
CA THR A 8 1.78 -8.16 -26.08
C THR A 8 1.42 -9.05 -27.27
N GLY A 9 0.15 -9.09 -27.66
CA GLY A 9 -0.26 -9.86 -28.82
C GLY A 9 -1.69 -9.57 -29.24
N GLY A 10 -1.86 -8.76 -30.28
CA GLY A 10 -3.16 -8.42 -30.83
C GLY A 10 -3.93 -9.66 -31.30
N LEU A 11 -4.94 -10.02 -30.53
CA LEU A 11 -6.18 -10.67 -30.94
C LEU A 11 -7.09 -10.67 -29.72
N ARG A 12 -8.34 -10.27 -29.91
CA ARG A 12 -9.38 -10.19 -28.87
C ARG A 12 -9.42 -11.48 -28.06
N ALA A 13 -8.76 -11.45 -26.92
CA ALA A 13 -8.88 -12.44 -25.87
C ALA A 13 -9.18 -11.63 -24.61
N ALA A 14 -10.41 -11.77 -24.13
CA ALA A 14 -10.76 -11.42 -22.77
C ALA A 14 -9.91 -12.30 -21.85
N TYR A 15 -8.68 -11.87 -21.56
CA TYR A 15 -7.86 -12.51 -20.55
C TYR A 15 -8.39 -12.08 -19.20
N LEU A 16 -9.36 -12.89 -18.75
CA LEU A 16 -9.18 -13.66 -17.54
C LEU A 16 -7.72 -13.51 -17.02
N PHE A 17 -7.56 -12.67 -15.98
CA PHE A 17 -7.19 -13.29 -14.72
C PHE A 17 -7.83 -14.67 -14.76
N THR A 18 -7.07 -15.77 -14.82
CA THR A 18 -7.63 -16.99 -14.22
C THR A 18 -8.22 -16.45 -12.94
N ARG A 19 -9.56 -16.49 -12.81
CA ARG A 19 -10.24 -16.12 -11.57
C ARG A 19 -9.34 -16.77 -10.53
N SER A 20 -8.49 -15.97 -9.91
CA SER A 20 -7.40 -16.50 -9.09
C SER A 20 -8.20 -16.88 -7.90
N ILE A 21 -8.65 -18.15 -7.92
CA ILE A 21 -9.92 -18.66 -7.38
C ILE A 21 -10.48 -17.55 -6.52
N MET A 22 -11.33 -16.67 -7.09
CA MET A 22 -11.84 -15.49 -6.39
C MET A 22 -12.22 -16.02 -5.03
N GLY A 23 -11.37 -15.74 -4.05
CA GLY A 23 -11.36 -16.46 -2.80
C GLY A 23 -12.48 -15.83 -2.00
N PHE A 24 -13.72 -16.14 -2.38
CA PHE A 24 -14.89 -15.90 -1.57
C PHE A 24 -14.57 -16.53 -0.20
N ARG A 25 -14.40 -15.82 0.92
CA ARG A 25 -14.51 -14.41 1.34
C ARG A 25 -13.54 -14.31 2.54
N LEU A 26 -12.69 -13.30 2.79
CA LEU A 26 -12.85 -11.83 2.85
C LEU A 26 -14.09 -11.34 3.63
N SER A 27 -14.77 -12.18 4.41
CA SER A 27 -16.04 -11.80 5.08
C SER A 27 -15.90 -10.65 6.06
N ASP A 28 -14.70 -10.38 6.53
CA ASP A 28 -14.42 -9.44 7.61
C ASP A 28 -13.93 -8.08 7.09
N GLN A 29 -14.07 -7.85 5.78
CA GLN A 29 -13.44 -6.73 5.08
C GLN A 29 -14.49 -5.75 4.58
N SER A 30 -14.25 -4.47 4.81
CA SER A 30 -15.10 -3.40 4.26
C SER A 30 -15.18 -3.48 2.74
N PRO A 31 -16.31 -3.13 2.11
CA PRO A 31 -16.43 -3.02 0.66
C PRO A 31 -15.33 -2.17 0.01
N ASP A 32 -14.91 -1.08 0.68
CA ASP A 32 -13.87 -0.18 0.19
C ASP A 32 -12.49 -0.86 0.12
N LEU A 33 -12.14 -1.66 1.14
CA LEU A 33 -10.91 -2.46 1.13
C LEU A 33 -10.91 -3.49 -0.01
N GLN A 34 -12.04 -4.13 -0.25
CA GLN A 34 -12.17 -5.09 -1.35
C GLN A 34 -12.03 -4.39 -2.70
N ALA A 35 -12.66 -3.22 -2.87
CA ALA A 35 -12.54 -2.41 -4.08
C ALA A 35 -11.09 -1.96 -4.31
N ALA A 36 -10.42 -1.46 -3.26
CA ALA A 36 -9.03 -1.01 -3.32
C ALA A 36 -8.07 -2.14 -3.73
N VAL A 37 -8.21 -3.35 -3.17
CA VAL A 37 -7.37 -4.50 -3.54
C VAL A 37 -7.70 -5.04 -4.94
N ALA A 38 -8.95 -4.91 -5.39
CA ALA A 38 -9.35 -5.34 -6.72
C ALA A 38 -8.88 -4.39 -7.82
N ASP A 39 -8.58 -3.14 -7.49
CA ASP A 39 -8.10 -2.13 -8.43
C ASP A 39 -6.58 -2.26 -8.65
N PRO A 40 -6.13 -2.66 -9.86
CA PRO A 40 -4.71 -2.85 -10.16
C PRO A 40 -3.91 -1.52 -10.19
N THR A 41 -4.59 -0.37 -10.17
CA THR A 41 -3.96 0.95 -10.11
C THR A 41 -3.62 1.36 -8.68
N VAL A 42 -4.25 0.76 -7.68
CA VAL A 42 -4.04 1.09 -6.27
C VAL A 42 -2.85 0.31 -5.72
N GLY A 43 -1.95 1.02 -5.03
CA GLY A 43 -0.80 0.45 -4.34
C GLY A 43 -1.16 -0.35 -3.07
N LEU A 44 -2.03 -1.35 -3.19
CA LEU A 44 -2.45 -2.23 -2.11
C LEU A 44 -2.73 -3.63 -2.68
N VAL A 45 -2.16 -4.66 -2.07
CA VAL A 45 -2.26 -6.05 -2.56
C VAL A 45 -2.66 -6.98 -1.42
N TYR A 46 -3.48 -7.99 -1.73
CA TYR A 46 -3.76 -9.09 -0.82
C TYR A 46 -3.02 -10.36 -1.26
N SER A 47 -2.36 -11.04 -0.33
CA SER A 47 -1.75 -12.36 -0.54
C SER A 47 -2.63 -13.45 0.08
N PRO A 48 -3.39 -14.22 -0.71
CA PRO A 48 -4.26 -15.27 -0.17
C PRO A 48 -3.51 -16.41 0.52
N THR A 49 -2.24 -16.61 0.16
CA THR A 49 -1.43 -17.70 0.74
C THR A 49 -1.07 -17.40 2.20
N ASN A 50 -0.73 -16.14 2.47
CA ASN A 50 -0.24 -15.71 3.78
C ASN A 50 -1.32 -14.94 4.55
N ARG A 51 -2.49 -14.71 3.92
CA ARG A 51 -3.61 -13.93 4.46
C ARG A 51 -3.29 -12.48 4.82
N VAL A 52 -2.19 -11.96 4.25
CA VAL A 52 -1.72 -10.60 4.53
C VAL A 52 -2.15 -9.61 3.46
N TYR A 53 -2.31 -8.37 3.89
CA TYR A 53 -2.37 -7.21 3.03
C TYR A 53 -1.04 -6.50 3.04
N ILE A 54 -0.59 -6.07 1.87
CA ILE A 54 0.74 -5.53 1.67
C ILE A 54 0.61 -4.22 0.90
N VAL A 55 1.27 -3.18 1.41
CA VAL A 55 1.62 -2.00 0.63
C VAL A 55 2.92 -2.32 -0.10
N PRO A 56 2.91 -2.47 -1.43
CA PRO A 56 4.08 -2.93 -2.16
C PRO A 56 5.15 -1.84 -2.26
N ASP A 57 6.41 -2.28 -2.38
CA ASP A 57 7.52 -1.42 -2.75
C ASP A 57 7.61 -1.29 -4.27
N LEU A 58 7.75 -0.06 -4.74
CA LEU A 58 8.15 0.25 -6.10
C LEU A 58 9.65 0.08 -6.26
N GLN A 59 10.04 -1.08 -6.77
CA GLN A 59 11.39 -1.26 -7.28
C GLN A 59 11.42 -0.76 -8.73
N PRO A 60 12.23 0.26 -9.09
CA PRO A 60 12.29 0.81 -10.45
C PRO A 60 12.54 -0.25 -11.54
N GLN A 61 13.34 -1.27 -11.21
CA GLN A 61 13.66 -2.42 -12.06
C GLN A 61 12.51 -3.42 -12.23
N ASN A 62 11.45 -3.31 -11.43
CA ASN A 62 10.28 -4.19 -11.44
C ASN A 62 9.02 -3.52 -12.02
N LEU A 63 9.12 -2.25 -12.44
CA LEU A 63 8.05 -1.58 -13.17
C LEU A 63 8.26 -1.84 -14.67
N PRO A 64 7.27 -2.41 -15.37
CA PRO A 64 7.49 -2.94 -16.70
C PRO A 64 7.85 -1.80 -17.67
N ARG A 65 9.09 -1.79 -18.18
CA ARG A 65 9.44 -1.02 -19.40
C ARG A 65 8.90 -1.66 -20.68
N ARG A 66 7.86 -2.52 -20.60
CA ARG A 66 7.59 -3.67 -21.47
C ARG A 66 8.65 -4.76 -21.33
N GLN A 67 8.46 -5.68 -20.38
CA GLN A 67 9.12 -6.97 -20.42
C GLN A 67 8.08 -8.05 -20.18
N SER A 68 7.87 -8.89 -21.18
CA SER A 68 7.17 -10.16 -21.05
C SER A 68 8.02 -11.06 -20.15
N PHE A 69 7.50 -11.38 -18.97
CA PHE A 69 8.15 -12.35 -18.08
C PHE A 69 7.62 -13.76 -18.36
N PRO A 70 8.47 -14.79 -18.40
CA PRO A 70 8.00 -16.16 -18.48
C PRO A 70 7.20 -16.52 -17.22
N PRO A 71 6.11 -17.31 -17.35
CA PRO A 71 5.08 -17.51 -16.31
C PRO A 71 5.50 -18.26 -15.04
N THR A 72 6.79 -18.51 -14.81
CA THR A 72 7.25 -19.54 -13.85
C THR A 72 8.06 -19.05 -12.66
N LYS A 73 8.39 -17.76 -12.54
CA LYS A 73 9.08 -17.24 -11.34
C LYS A 73 8.18 -16.26 -10.59
N ARG A 74 7.44 -16.79 -9.59
CA ARG A 74 6.76 -15.96 -8.59
C ARG A 74 7.79 -15.04 -7.95
N ARG A 75 7.62 -13.75 -8.11
CA ARG A 75 8.35 -12.77 -7.31
C ARG A 75 7.48 -12.42 -6.12
N VAL A 76 8.02 -12.63 -4.93
CA VAL A 76 7.51 -11.97 -3.72
C VAL A 76 7.49 -10.48 -4.05
N CYS A 77 6.34 -9.83 -3.87
CA CYS A 77 6.29 -8.38 -3.91
C CYS A 77 6.83 -7.92 -2.55
N PRO A 78 8.07 -7.40 -2.48
CA PRO A 78 8.52 -6.79 -1.23
C PRO A 78 7.55 -5.64 -0.90
N GLY A 79 7.29 -5.47 0.37
CA GLY A 79 6.33 -4.48 0.84
C GLY A 79 6.10 -4.60 2.33
N HIS A 80 5.26 -3.70 2.81
CA HIS A 80 4.94 -3.57 4.22
C HIS A 80 3.55 -4.16 4.48
N THR A 81 3.49 -5.15 5.36
CA THR A 81 2.22 -5.69 5.84
C THR A 81 1.45 -4.61 6.59
N ILE A 82 0.12 -4.58 6.43
CA ILE A 82 -0.78 -3.73 7.22
C ILE A 82 -1.59 -4.60 8.19
N SER A 83 -1.82 -4.07 9.38
CA SER A 83 -2.51 -4.79 10.48
C SER A 83 -3.95 -4.31 10.67
N PHE A 84 -4.30 -3.15 10.14
CA PHE A 84 -5.62 -2.54 10.28
C PHE A 84 -6.19 -2.15 8.92
N CYS A 85 -7.51 -2.26 8.81
CA CYS A 85 -8.26 -1.85 7.64
C CYS A 85 -8.15 -0.31 7.52
N PRO A 86 -7.58 0.21 6.43
CA PRO A 86 -7.40 1.65 6.24
C PRO A 86 -8.71 2.43 6.14
N PHE A 87 -9.84 1.74 5.88
CA PHE A 87 -11.15 2.35 5.67
C PHE A 87 -12.04 2.32 6.92
N THR A 88 -11.86 1.34 7.81
CA THR A 88 -12.72 1.16 9.00
C THR A 88 -11.96 1.17 10.32
N GLY A 89 -10.63 1.06 10.32
CA GLY A 89 -9.82 0.88 11.52
C GLY A 89 -9.98 -0.50 12.17
N ALA A 90 -10.73 -1.42 11.55
CA ALA A 90 -10.87 -2.78 12.05
C ALA A 90 -9.55 -3.55 11.90
N TYR A 91 -9.22 -4.40 12.87
CA TYR A 91 -8.04 -5.25 12.80
C TYR A 91 -8.18 -6.25 11.65
N LEU A 92 -7.12 -6.43 10.86
CA LEU A 92 -7.05 -7.38 9.76
C LEU A 92 -6.53 -8.72 10.28
N PRO A 93 -6.80 -9.86 9.62
CA PRO A 93 -6.54 -11.17 10.22
C PRO A 93 -5.07 -11.57 10.48
N GLY A 94 -4.12 -10.67 10.24
CA GLY A 94 -2.69 -10.89 10.42
C GLY A 94 -2.06 -11.79 9.36
N SER A 95 -0.75 -12.00 9.49
CA SER A 95 -0.07 -13.03 8.72
C SER A 95 -0.30 -14.39 9.33
N VAL A 96 -0.63 -15.39 8.51
CA VAL A 96 -0.65 -16.78 8.96
C VAL A 96 0.68 -17.50 8.67
N ASP A 97 1.74 -16.77 8.32
CA ASP A 97 3.03 -17.37 7.95
C ASP A 97 3.61 -18.23 9.08
N GLU A 98 3.72 -17.70 10.30
CA GLU A 98 4.26 -18.45 11.44
C GLU A 98 3.39 -19.66 11.80
N ILE A 99 2.06 -19.48 11.84
CA ILE A 99 1.14 -20.59 12.13
C ILE A 99 1.20 -21.66 11.04
N ARG A 100 1.32 -21.26 9.76
CA ARG A 100 1.49 -22.19 8.65
C ARG A 100 2.77 -22.99 8.83
N ASP A 101 3.87 -22.33 9.14
CA ASP A 101 5.18 -22.97 9.26
C ASP A 101 5.18 -24.00 10.39
N ASN A 102 4.59 -23.66 11.55
CA ASN A 102 4.36 -24.59 12.66
C ASN A 102 3.53 -25.80 12.23
N ILE A 103 2.44 -25.61 11.47
CA ILE A 103 1.62 -26.73 11.00
C ILE A 103 2.38 -27.61 10.00
N LEU A 104 3.14 -27.03 9.07
CA LEU A 104 3.96 -27.78 8.12
C LEU A 104 5.04 -28.60 8.85
N GLU A 105 5.60 -28.06 9.92
CA GLU A 105 6.55 -28.76 10.78
C GLU A 105 5.87 -29.91 11.55
N GLU A 106 4.84 -29.59 12.35
CA GLU A 106 4.22 -30.53 13.28
C GLU A 106 3.42 -31.63 12.57
N GLU A 107 2.62 -31.28 11.56
CA GLU A 107 1.72 -32.25 10.91
C GLU A 107 2.37 -32.97 9.73
N MET A 108 3.40 -32.36 9.11
CA MET A 108 3.98 -32.87 7.86
C MET A 108 5.47 -33.21 7.97
N GLY A 109 6.10 -32.90 9.10
CA GLY A 109 7.54 -33.14 9.29
C GLY A 109 8.43 -32.30 8.38
N LEU A 110 7.91 -31.17 7.85
CA LEU A 110 8.60 -30.34 6.87
C LEU A 110 9.44 -29.22 7.51
N GLY A 111 9.62 -29.21 8.84
CA GLY A 111 10.39 -28.19 9.55
C GLY A 111 11.84 -28.05 9.09
N HIS A 112 12.45 -29.16 8.67
CA HIS A 112 13.83 -29.21 8.16
C HIS A 112 14.03 -28.48 6.83
N LEU A 113 12.96 -28.06 6.17
CA LEU A 113 13.02 -27.36 4.89
C LEU A 113 13.13 -25.83 5.04
N PHE A 114 12.99 -25.29 6.26
CA PHE A 114 13.22 -23.89 6.55
C PHE A 114 14.73 -23.62 6.72
N PRO A 115 15.31 -22.57 6.13
CA PRO A 115 14.68 -21.34 5.59
C PRO A 115 14.45 -21.29 4.07
N ASP A 116 14.89 -22.29 3.30
CA ASP A 116 14.84 -22.25 1.82
C ASP A 116 13.40 -22.28 1.25
N ILE A 117 12.42 -22.63 2.08
CA ILE A 117 11.03 -22.91 1.69
C ILE A 117 9.99 -21.87 2.14
N VAL A 118 10.39 -20.86 2.91
CA VAL A 118 9.53 -19.80 3.47
C VAL A 118 8.65 -19.10 2.40
N PHE A 119 9.00 -19.21 1.12
CA PHE A 119 8.33 -18.54 0.02
C PHE A 119 7.54 -19.43 -0.96
N ASP A 120 7.60 -20.77 -0.85
CA ASP A 120 6.81 -21.62 -1.75
C ASP A 120 5.46 -21.99 -1.16
N ALA A 121 4.49 -21.11 -1.37
CA ALA A 121 3.05 -21.31 -1.22
C ALA A 121 2.51 -22.65 -1.76
N ARG A 122 3.28 -23.38 -2.57
CA ARG A 122 2.90 -24.69 -3.08
C ARG A 122 3.14 -25.83 -2.10
N ILE A 123 3.98 -25.61 -1.10
CA ILE A 123 4.31 -26.58 -0.07
C ILE A 123 3.13 -26.68 0.90
N GLY A 124 2.83 -27.92 1.28
CA GLY A 124 1.60 -28.27 1.97
C GLY A 124 0.42 -28.60 1.02
N PRO A 125 -0.71 -29.07 1.58
CA PRO A 125 -1.90 -29.40 0.81
C PRO A 125 -2.45 -28.19 0.06
N ARG A 126 -2.96 -28.39 -1.15
CA ARG A 126 -3.63 -27.33 -1.93
C ARG A 126 -4.76 -26.65 -1.16
N SER A 127 -5.40 -27.35 -0.22
CA SER A 127 -6.45 -26.79 0.62
C SER A 127 -5.97 -25.67 1.53
N MET A 128 -4.72 -25.70 2.03
CA MET A 128 -4.14 -24.64 2.87
C MET A 128 -4.05 -23.28 2.16
N ARG A 129 -4.15 -23.26 0.83
CA ARG A 129 -4.09 -22.02 0.04
C ARG A 129 -5.40 -21.25 0.02
N GLY A 130 -6.48 -21.85 0.54
CA GLY A 130 -7.81 -21.25 0.57
C GLY A 130 -8.21 -20.82 1.97
N GLU A 131 -8.85 -19.64 2.07
CA GLU A 131 -9.39 -19.07 3.31
C GLU A 131 -10.23 -20.08 4.11
N GLN A 132 -11.03 -20.89 3.41
CA GLN A 132 -11.91 -21.89 4.02
C GLN A 132 -11.17 -22.93 4.87
N TRP A 133 -9.91 -23.22 4.55
CA TRP A 133 -9.13 -24.18 5.32
C TRP A 133 -8.68 -23.59 6.67
N TRP A 134 -8.24 -22.33 6.68
CA TRP A 134 -7.88 -21.59 7.89
C TRP A 134 -9.09 -21.42 8.82
N LEU A 135 -10.21 -20.95 8.26
CA LEU A 135 -11.47 -20.75 9.01
C LEU A 135 -11.98 -22.06 9.64
N LYS A 136 -11.94 -23.18 8.91
CA LYS A 136 -12.38 -24.49 9.44
C LYS A 136 -11.55 -24.97 10.62
N ARG A 137 -10.30 -24.53 10.72
CA ARG A 137 -9.39 -24.85 11.83
C ARG A 137 -9.42 -23.82 12.95
N GLY A 138 -10.23 -22.76 12.81
CA GLY A 138 -10.22 -21.64 13.76
C GLY A 138 -8.88 -20.90 13.78
N ILE A 139 -8.09 -21.00 12.72
CA ILE A 139 -6.79 -20.35 12.61
C ILE A 139 -7.00 -18.94 12.03
N GLY A 140 -6.62 -17.96 12.82
CA GLY A 140 -6.64 -16.53 12.53
C GLY A 140 -6.28 -15.80 13.81
N GLU A 141 -5.52 -14.72 13.71
CA GLU A 141 -5.05 -14.03 14.92
C GLU A 141 -6.24 -13.56 15.77
N THR A 142 -6.22 -13.93 17.05
CA THR A 142 -6.89 -13.14 18.09
C THR A 142 -5.86 -12.15 18.55
N VAL A 143 -5.93 -10.92 18.04
CA VAL A 143 -4.95 -9.93 18.46
C VAL A 143 -5.28 -9.38 19.81
N ASN A 144 -4.31 -9.55 20.70
CA ASN A 144 -4.26 -8.86 21.95
C ASN A 144 -4.04 -7.37 21.66
N LYS A 145 -5.13 -6.59 21.68
CA LYS A 145 -5.07 -5.14 21.47
C LYS A 145 -4.17 -4.44 22.49
N GLU A 146 -3.95 -5.05 23.65
CA GLU A 146 -3.09 -4.52 24.71
C GLU A 146 -1.61 -4.54 24.30
N GLU A 147 -1.20 -5.44 23.41
CA GLU A 147 0.17 -5.49 22.85
C GLU A 147 0.40 -4.50 21.70
N LEU A 148 -0.67 -3.88 21.19
CA LEU A 148 -0.60 -2.87 20.13
C LEU A 148 -0.43 -1.44 20.69
N GLU A 149 -0.52 -1.28 22.01
CA GLU A 149 -0.37 0.02 22.65
C GLU A 149 1.12 0.37 22.78
N GLU A 150 1.45 1.60 22.35
CA GLU A 150 2.63 2.36 22.78
C GLU A 150 3.99 2.06 22.11
N ASP A 151 4.06 2.19 20.80
CA ASP A 151 5.30 2.69 20.18
C ASP A 151 5.05 4.04 19.48
N LYS A 152 4.87 5.06 20.33
CA LYS A 152 5.00 6.47 19.93
C LYS A 152 6.49 6.81 19.86
N THR A 153 7.21 6.19 18.93
CA THR A 153 8.61 6.52 18.72
C THR A 153 8.74 7.84 17.98
N GLN A 154 9.90 8.46 18.21
CA GLN A 154 10.35 9.72 17.67
C GLN A 154 10.27 9.78 16.13
N PRO A 155 10.19 10.99 15.54
CA PRO A 155 10.33 11.21 14.10
C PRO A 155 11.62 10.53 13.58
N PRO A 156 11.69 10.23 12.27
CA PRO A 156 12.72 9.34 11.75
C PRO A 156 14.12 9.92 11.95
N PHE A 157 15.07 9.02 12.24
CA PHE A 157 16.45 9.36 12.60
C PHE A 157 17.29 9.88 11.43
N HIS A 158 16.82 9.68 10.19
CA HIS A 158 17.57 10.06 8.99
C HIS A 158 17.04 11.35 8.40
N SER A 159 17.92 12.35 8.23
CA SER A 159 17.60 13.52 7.43
C SER A 159 17.27 13.08 6.00
N TYR A 160 16.02 13.29 5.58
CA TYR A 160 15.55 13.01 4.23
C TYR A 160 16.50 13.61 3.19
N ASP A 161 17.15 12.77 2.37
CA ASP A 161 18.02 13.24 1.29
C ASP A 161 17.15 13.77 0.12
N PRO A 162 17.18 15.08 -0.17
CA PRO A 162 16.29 15.70 -1.15
C PRO A 162 16.71 15.50 -2.62
N ILE A 163 17.82 14.83 -2.91
CA ILE A 163 18.57 15.08 -4.16
C ILE A 163 18.61 13.86 -5.08
N ASP A 164 17.44 13.39 -5.54
CA ASP A 164 17.41 12.75 -6.86
C ASP A 164 16.24 13.22 -7.71
N HIS A 165 16.42 14.39 -8.33
CA HIS A 165 15.49 14.97 -9.30
C HIS A 165 15.23 14.06 -10.53
N ARG A 166 16.00 12.96 -10.71
CA ARG A 166 15.77 12.00 -11.79
C ARG A 166 14.52 11.13 -11.56
N PHE A 167 13.98 11.11 -10.33
CA PHE A 167 12.86 10.26 -9.95
C PHE A 167 11.76 11.03 -9.19
N PRO A 168 11.11 12.04 -9.80
CA PRO A 168 10.21 12.94 -9.08
C PRO A 168 9.03 12.23 -8.41
N GLY A 169 8.55 11.13 -8.99
CA GLY A 169 7.50 10.28 -8.41
C GLY A 169 7.90 9.53 -7.13
N TYR A 170 9.15 9.62 -6.68
CA TYR A 170 9.63 9.04 -5.40
C TYR A 170 9.92 10.12 -4.35
N ARG A 171 9.77 11.41 -4.67
CA ARG A 171 10.13 12.50 -3.76
C ARG A 171 9.12 12.63 -2.62
N ARG A 172 9.48 12.23 -1.41
CA ARG A 172 8.64 12.38 -0.20
C ARG A 172 8.41 13.85 0.18
N CYS A 173 7.27 14.09 0.81
CA CYS A 173 7.03 15.33 1.54
C CYS A 173 8.02 15.43 2.71
N GLN A 174 8.62 16.60 2.92
CA GLN A 174 9.57 16.85 4.03
C GLN A 174 8.89 17.32 5.31
N GLU A 175 7.59 17.56 5.26
CA GLU A 175 6.84 18.14 6.37
C GLU A 175 6.39 17.05 7.32
N GLU A 176 6.49 17.32 8.62
CA GLU A 176 5.99 16.41 9.65
C GLU A 176 4.46 16.27 9.53
N PRO A 177 3.95 15.05 9.31
CA PRO A 177 2.52 14.79 9.21
C PRO A 177 1.86 14.84 10.60
N PRO A 178 0.59 15.27 10.73
CA PRO A 178 -0.07 15.34 12.04
C PRO A 178 -0.23 13.99 12.76
N HIS A 179 -0.13 12.87 12.04
CA HIS A 179 -0.11 11.53 12.60
C HIS A 179 1.17 10.81 12.18
N PHE A 180 1.89 10.28 13.15
CA PHE A 180 3.15 9.54 12.96
C PHE A 180 3.27 8.45 14.03
N CYS A 181 3.20 7.17 13.62
CA CYS A 181 3.45 6.02 14.50
C CYS A 181 4.73 5.28 14.06
N TYR A 182 5.28 4.43 14.93
CA TYR A 182 6.53 3.71 14.66
C TYR A 182 6.57 3.03 13.28
N SER A 183 5.55 2.23 12.95
CA SER A 183 5.46 1.56 11.66
C SER A 183 5.36 2.52 10.48
N LEU A 184 4.67 3.66 10.65
CA LEU A 184 4.55 4.67 9.61
C LEU A 184 5.89 5.38 9.35
N GLY A 185 6.77 5.46 10.35
CA GLY A 185 8.13 5.97 10.19
C GLY A 185 8.93 5.17 9.16
N PHE A 186 8.98 3.84 9.29
CA PHE A 186 9.65 3.00 8.28
C PHE A 186 9.06 3.15 6.88
N VAL A 187 7.73 3.28 6.80
CA VAL A 187 7.01 3.46 5.53
C VAL A 187 7.37 4.79 4.86
N PHE A 188 7.52 5.86 5.64
CA PHE A 188 7.88 7.17 5.11
C PHE A 188 9.38 7.32 4.84
N ASP A 189 10.22 6.56 5.54
CA ASP A 189 11.66 6.51 5.28
C ASP A 189 12.00 5.80 3.97
N ASP A 190 11.14 4.90 3.49
CA ASP A 190 11.32 4.25 2.19
C ASP A 190 10.45 4.88 1.11
N ALA A 191 11.08 5.71 0.26
CA ALA A 191 10.48 6.36 -0.90
C ALA A 191 9.76 5.41 -1.89
N ARG A 192 10.08 4.11 -1.86
CA ARG A 192 9.50 3.10 -2.75
C ARG A 192 8.12 2.66 -2.29
N VAL A 193 7.78 2.80 -1.01
CA VAL A 193 6.53 2.28 -0.45
C VAL A 193 5.34 3.06 -0.99
N MET A 194 4.30 2.34 -1.40
CA MET A 194 3.13 2.90 -2.06
C MET A 194 2.09 3.58 -1.16
N TYR A 195 2.49 4.00 0.04
CA TYR A 195 1.64 4.80 0.93
C TYR A 195 2.21 6.21 1.05
N TRP A 196 1.36 7.23 1.09
CA TRP A 196 1.78 8.62 0.95
C TRP A 196 1.03 9.57 1.87
N TYR A 197 1.64 10.73 2.15
CA TYR A 197 1.01 11.88 2.81
C TYR A 197 1.08 13.11 1.90
N LEU A 198 -0.06 13.75 1.66
CA LEU A 198 -0.19 15.00 0.90
C LEU A 198 -0.35 16.18 1.87
N PRO A 199 0.68 17.04 2.02
CA PRO A 199 0.66 18.10 3.04
C PRO A 199 -0.39 19.18 2.76
N HIS A 200 -0.61 19.53 1.48
CA HIS A 200 -1.54 20.60 1.10
C HIS A 200 -3.01 20.25 1.35
N THR A 201 -3.40 18.97 1.29
CA THR A 201 -4.77 18.50 1.62
C THR A 201 -4.87 17.79 2.97
N ARG A 202 -3.75 17.58 3.68
CA ARG A 202 -3.70 16.80 4.94
C ARG A 202 -4.28 15.39 4.78
N GLU A 203 -3.90 14.71 3.70
CA GLU A 203 -4.42 13.37 3.38
C GLU A 203 -3.34 12.31 3.41
N TYR A 204 -3.71 11.14 3.87
CA TYR A 204 -2.89 9.94 3.78
C TYR A 204 -3.58 8.95 2.84
N GLY A 205 -2.83 8.13 2.15
CA GLY A 205 -3.46 7.15 1.26
C GLY A 205 -2.49 6.29 0.47
N PHE A 206 -3.06 5.33 -0.23
CA PHE A 206 -2.31 4.46 -1.14
C PHE A 206 -2.13 5.16 -2.48
N ARG A 207 -0.94 5.11 -3.06
CA ARG A 207 -0.71 5.69 -4.38
C ARG A 207 -1.59 5.03 -5.43
N ILE A 208 -2.13 5.87 -6.31
CA ILE A 208 -2.79 5.46 -7.55
C ILE A 208 -1.80 5.64 -8.69
N ILE A 209 -1.46 4.53 -9.35
CA ILE A 209 -0.54 4.51 -10.49
C ILE A 209 -1.22 4.03 -11.76
N ASP A 210 -0.84 4.65 -12.87
CA ASP A 210 -1.07 4.13 -14.20
C ASP A 210 -0.04 3.03 -14.49
N PRO A 211 -0.44 1.76 -14.63
CA PRO A 211 0.50 0.67 -14.88
C PRO A 211 1.17 0.73 -16.26
N GLU A 212 0.65 1.53 -17.18
CA GLU A 212 1.20 1.70 -18.53
C GLU A 212 2.29 2.79 -18.58
N GLN A 213 2.41 3.60 -17.53
CA GLN A 213 3.37 4.68 -17.44
C GLN A 213 4.49 4.37 -16.44
N ARG A 214 5.65 4.99 -16.63
CA ARG A 214 6.73 4.86 -15.64
C ARG A 214 6.37 5.65 -14.39
N VAL A 215 6.43 5.02 -13.21
CA VAL A 215 5.96 5.63 -11.96
C VAL A 215 6.76 6.86 -11.52
N ASP A 216 8.03 6.94 -11.90
CA ASP A 216 8.87 8.09 -11.60
C ASP A 216 8.39 9.40 -12.22
N PHE A 217 7.59 9.35 -13.30
CA PHE A 217 7.07 10.55 -13.97
C PHE A 217 5.56 10.71 -13.81
N GLN A 218 4.93 9.88 -12.97
CA GLN A 218 3.51 10.00 -12.71
C GLN A 218 3.22 11.02 -11.62
N PRO A 219 2.13 11.79 -11.75
CA PRO A 219 1.65 12.61 -10.65
C PRO A 219 1.41 11.79 -9.37
N ILE A 220 1.60 12.42 -8.22
CA ILE A 220 1.31 11.79 -6.94
C ILE A 220 -0.20 11.91 -6.70
N ARG A 221 -0.92 10.84 -7.03
CA ARG A 221 -2.33 10.64 -6.69
C ARG A 221 -2.45 9.58 -5.61
N ILE A 222 -3.43 9.72 -4.73
CA ILE A 222 -3.70 8.74 -3.68
C ILE A 222 -5.19 8.38 -3.60
N LEU A 223 -5.45 7.14 -3.18
CA LEU A 223 -6.72 6.72 -2.61
C LEU A 223 -6.68 7.02 -1.11
N PRO A 224 -7.49 7.98 -0.61
CA PRO A 224 -7.43 8.39 0.78
C PRO A 224 -7.76 7.25 1.75
N ALA A 225 -6.99 7.16 2.83
CA ALA A 225 -7.20 6.24 3.94
C ALA A 225 -7.64 7.04 5.18
N PRO A 226 -8.85 6.83 5.73
CA PRO A 226 -9.29 7.50 6.96
C PRO A 226 -8.66 6.94 8.25
N TYR A 227 -8.03 5.77 8.20
CA TYR A 227 -7.33 5.17 9.34
C TYR A 227 -5.90 4.78 8.95
N CYS A 228 -5.00 4.83 9.94
CA CYS A 228 -3.63 4.36 9.78
C CYS A 228 -3.64 2.83 9.59
N PRO A 229 -3.11 2.30 8.49
CA PRO A 229 -3.10 0.86 8.22
C PRO A 229 -2.28 0.03 9.23
N TRP A 230 -1.40 0.67 10.01
CA TRP A 230 -0.48 -0.03 10.92
C TRP A 230 -0.89 0.01 12.39
N CYS A 231 -1.49 1.10 12.86
CA CYS A 231 -1.93 1.23 14.25
C CYS A 231 -3.44 1.42 14.42
N GLY A 232 -4.22 1.49 13.34
CA GLY A 232 -5.67 1.61 13.38
C GLY A 232 -6.18 2.97 13.88
N THR A 233 -5.31 3.92 14.20
CA THR A 233 -5.70 5.27 14.63
C THR A 233 -6.44 5.99 13.51
N ARG A 234 -7.54 6.67 13.86
CA ARG A 234 -8.25 7.54 12.93
C ARG A 234 -7.37 8.72 12.55
N LEU A 235 -7.19 8.93 11.26
CA LEU A 235 -6.35 10.00 10.72
C LEU A 235 -7.10 11.34 10.73
N PRO A 236 -6.38 12.47 10.75
CA PRO A 236 -6.97 13.80 10.62
C PRO A 236 -7.89 13.88 9.40
N SER A 237 -8.96 14.66 9.50
CA SER A 237 -9.85 14.88 8.36
C SER A 237 -9.12 15.62 7.23
N SER A 238 -9.39 15.19 6.00
CA SER A 238 -8.94 15.87 4.79
C SER A 238 -9.39 17.33 4.77
N LEU A 239 -8.52 18.20 4.27
CA LEU A 239 -8.77 19.60 3.96
C LEU A 239 -8.93 19.84 2.46
N ARG A 240 -9.09 18.78 1.66
CA ARG A 240 -9.14 18.85 0.19
C ARG A 240 -10.19 19.83 -0.31
N THR A 241 -11.42 19.79 0.23
CA THR A 241 -12.49 20.70 -0.20
C THR A 241 -12.14 22.17 0.06
N GLN A 242 -11.61 22.49 1.25
CA GLN A 242 -11.19 23.84 1.61
C GLN A 242 -10.00 24.31 0.75
N TRP A 243 -9.06 23.41 0.51
CA TRP A 243 -7.91 23.67 -0.34
C TRP A 243 -8.34 23.95 -1.80
N GLU A 244 -9.20 23.12 -2.37
CA GLU A 244 -9.73 23.29 -3.74
C GLU A 244 -10.47 24.62 -3.89
N GLU A 245 -11.32 24.98 -2.92
CA GLU A 245 -12.02 26.26 -2.91
C GLU A 245 -11.02 27.43 -2.91
N ARG A 246 -9.97 27.35 -2.10
CA ARG A 246 -8.94 28.39 -2.02
C ARG A 246 -8.14 28.52 -3.31
N VAL A 247 -7.76 27.40 -3.92
CA VAL A 247 -7.08 27.37 -5.22
C VAL A 247 -7.96 28.05 -6.29
N ARG A 248 -9.25 27.68 -6.37
CA ARG A 248 -10.20 28.29 -7.31
C ARG A 248 -10.42 29.78 -7.07
N ASN A 249 -10.49 30.21 -5.80
CA ASN A 249 -10.62 31.63 -5.45
C ASN A 249 -9.42 32.48 -5.87
N ARG A 250 -8.26 31.86 -6.15
CA ARG A 250 -7.09 32.51 -6.73
C ARG A 250 -7.02 32.42 -8.27
N GLY A 251 -8.06 31.87 -8.91
CA GLY A 251 -8.10 31.68 -10.35
C GLY A 251 -7.18 30.55 -10.87
N LEU A 252 -6.81 29.62 -9.99
CA LEU A 252 -6.00 28.44 -10.32
C LEU A 252 -6.90 27.20 -10.47
N ASP A 253 -6.43 26.19 -11.20
CA ASP A 253 -7.10 24.89 -11.30
C ASP A 253 -6.45 23.87 -10.32
N PRO A 254 -7.19 23.31 -9.34
CA PRO A 254 -6.67 22.25 -8.47
C PRO A 254 -6.02 21.07 -9.21
N ASP A 255 -6.51 20.74 -10.40
CA ASP A 255 -6.01 19.62 -11.18
C ASP A 255 -4.61 19.88 -11.76
N ASP A 256 -4.18 21.14 -11.90
CA ASP A 256 -2.84 21.47 -12.39
C ASP A 256 -1.75 20.99 -11.41
N LEU A 257 -1.96 21.16 -10.10
CA LEU A 257 -1.04 20.66 -9.08
C LEU A 257 -1.09 19.14 -9.01
N VAL A 258 -2.27 18.54 -9.14
CA VAL A 258 -2.41 17.08 -9.14
C VAL A 258 -1.72 16.48 -10.36
N ALA A 259 -1.78 17.12 -11.52
CA ALA A 259 -1.24 16.60 -12.78
C ALA A 259 0.28 16.74 -12.91
N SER A 260 0.91 17.60 -12.11
CA SER A 260 2.32 17.93 -12.24
C SER A 260 3.10 17.76 -10.94
N HIS A 261 4.25 17.10 -11.03
CA HIS A 261 5.21 17.08 -9.94
C HIS A 261 6.63 17.25 -10.52
N PRO A 262 7.33 18.37 -10.22
CA PRO A 262 6.99 19.41 -9.25
C PRO A 262 5.77 20.27 -9.66
N PRO A 263 5.24 21.11 -8.75
CA PRO A 263 4.18 22.06 -9.05
C PRO A 263 4.51 22.94 -10.27
N PRO A 264 3.51 23.42 -11.03
CA PRO A 264 3.75 24.30 -12.17
C PRO A 264 4.39 25.62 -11.74
N GLU A 265 5.14 26.24 -12.65
CA GLU A 265 5.73 27.57 -12.41
C GLU A 265 4.62 28.60 -12.08
N GLY A 266 4.86 29.41 -11.05
CA GLY A 266 3.90 30.43 -10.59
C GLY A 266 2.87 29.94 -9.57
N TRP A 267 2.86 28.65 -9.20
CA TRP A 267 2.03 28.17 -8.10
C TRP A 267 2.46 28.77 -6.75
N PRO A 268 1.52 29.29 -5.92
CA PRO A 268 1.83 29.79 -4.60
C PRO A 268 2.37 28.68 -3.69
N GLU A 269 3.58 28.87 -3.17
CA GLU A 269 4.30 27.86 -2.37
C GLU A 269 3.46 27.41 -1.16
N GLU A 270 2.74 28.34 -0.52
CA GLU A 270 1.91 28.05 0.64
C GLU A 270 0.76 27.09 0.34
N LEU A 271 0.28 27.04 -0.90
CA LEU A 271 -0.80 26.13 -1.33
C LEU A 271 -0.27 24.74 -1.73
N THR A 272 1.04 24.56 -1.81
CA THR A 272 1.66 23.26 -2.12
C THR A 272 2.14 22.51 -0.88
N THR A 273 2.10 23.17 0.29
CA THR A 273 2.63 22.71 1.57
C THR A 273 1.56 22.75 2.67
N SER A 274 1.91 22.37 3.90
CA SER A 274 1.02 22.52 5.07
C SER A 274 0.90 23.94 5.60
N ALA A 275 1.68 24.88 5.06
CA ALA A 275 1.76 26.24 5.59
C ALA A 275 0.39 26.95 5.61
N TRP A 276 -0.43 26.80 4.57
CA TRP A 276 -1.70 27.53 4.49
C TRP A 276 -2.66 27.17 5.62
N TRP A 277 -2.80 25.89 5.98
CA TRP A 277 -3.74 25.46 7.01
C TRP A 277 -3.14 25.53 8.41
N LYS A 278 -1.81 25.36 8.57
CA LYS A 278 -1.13 25.57 9.86
C LYS A 278 -1.23 27.02 10.31
N ASN A 279 -1.06 27.97 9.39
CA ASN A 279 -1.18 29.40 9.69
C ASN A 279 -2.60 29.82 10.08
N GLU A 280 -3.61 29.04 9.69
CA GLU A 280 -5.02 29.26 10.02
C GLU A 280 -5.47 28.45 11.26
N GLY A 281 -4.58 27.62 11.83
CA GLY A 281 -4.87 26.81 13.02
C GLY A 281 -5.84 25.65 12.76
N LEU A 282 -5.85 25.10 11.54
CA LEU A 282 -6.75 24.03 11.11
C LEU A 282 -6.22 22.62 11.35
#